data_AF-A0A661SEB1-F1
#
_entry.id   AF-A0A661SEB1-F1
#
_cell.length_a   1.000
_cell.length_b   1.000
_cell.length_c   1.000
_cell.angle_alpha   90.00
_cell.angle_beta   90.00
_cell.angle_gamma   90.00
#
_symmetry.space_group_name_H-M   'P 1'
#
loop_
_entity.id
_entity.type
_entity.pdbx_description
1 polymer ?
#
loop_
_entity_poly.entity_id
_entity_poly.type
_entity_poly.pdbx_seq_one_letter_code
_entity_poly.pdbx_strand_id
1 'polypeptide(L)'
;MNILMITENDPAGMGIAFTNAINRYTEHSCRLVTTTTKYNFNFDKDLHVPDLDEDGLEQVRDLLRHADIIHFHVLADENIELGPIRVKDFIKGKAILHHHHGHPDFRANPEKYRKKYRSLRRKVLVSTPDLLRMLPEATWQPNLVPINDPLLLPSPAARNGCVVIGQSVTRKDLKDTADLLNVVAGIGRNISFPRVKVDIIENTEHRECLERKRKCHIAFDHMQGYYGVSSLESLSQGKAVIAGLDEWNRGYIKEFTGSDELPWVIAQTQDELQDKLERLITDGNLRGNIGVASRSFMEECWAEQHVLKILLEIYRNL
;
A
#
# COMPACT_ATOMS: atom_id res chain seq x y z
N MET A 1 14.40 -18.38 -8.37
CA MET A 1 13.90 -17.68 -9.57
C MET A 1 14.59 -16.33 -9.67
N ASN A 2 14.85 -15.87 -10.88
CA ASN A 2 15.24 -14.50 -11.19
C ASN A 2 14.00 -13.71 -11.59
N ILE A 3 13.61 -12.75 -10.76
CA ILE A 3 12.39 -11.96 -10.90
C ILE A 3 12.77 -10.54 -11.26
N LEU A 4 12.16 -9.99 -12.31
CA LEU A 4 12.31 -8.60 -12.69
C LEU A 4 10.95 -7.90 -12.59
N MET A 5 10.81 -7.03 -11.60
CA MET A 5 9.65 -6.16 -11.47
C MET A 5 9.86 -4.89 -12.30
N ILE A 6 8.82 -4.46 -13.02
CA ILE A 6 8.89 -3.29 -13.89
C ILE A 6 7.66 -2.42 -13.65
N THR A 7 7.88 -1.12 -13.46
CA THR A 7 6.79 -0.15 -13.34
C THR A 7 7.22 1.21 -13.87
N GLU A 8 6.27 2.05 -14.27
CA GLU A 8 6.62 3.42 -14.63
C GLU A 8 6.99 4.21 -13.38
N ASN A 9 6.09 4.26 -12.41
CA ASN A 9 6.29 4.84 -11.09
C ASN A 9 5.84 3.85 -10.04
N ASP A 10 6.66 3.64 -9.02
CA ASP A 10 6.36 2.68 -7.96
C ASP A 10 5.12 3.11 -7.13
N PRO A 11 4.00 2.37 -7.20
CA PRO A 11 2.77 2.74 -6.49
C PRO A 11 2.94 2.58 -4.98
N ALA A 12 3.09 3.70 -4.27
CA ALA A 12 3.30 3.71 -2.82
C ALA A 12 4.51 2.87 -2.36
N GLY A 13 5.56 2.78 -3.19
CA GLY A 13 6.78 2.04 -2.87
C GLY A 13 6.61 0.52 -2.87
N MET A 14 5.58 0.00 -3.55
CA MET A 14 5.26 -1.42 -3.46
C MET A 14 6.16 -2.35 -4.27
N GLY A 15 6.63 -1.93 -5.43
CA GLY A 15 7.63 -2.64 -6.21
C GLY A 15 8.91 -2.85 -5.40
N ILE A 16 9.42 -1.79 -4.74
CA ILE A 16 10.66 -1.88 -3.97
C ILE A 16 10.45 -2.67 -2.68
N ALA A 17 9.30 -2.53 -2.02
CA ALA A 17 8.98 -3.32 -0.83
C ALA A 17 8.95 -4.83 -1.13
N PHE A 18 8.26 -5.25 -2.20
CA PHE A 18 8.28 -6.66 -2.61
C PHE A 18 9.68 -7.13 -3.01
N THR A 19 10.42 -6.31 -3.75
CA THR A 19 11.80 -6.60 -4.17
C THR A 19 12.69 -6.87 -2.97
N ASN A 20 12.69 -5.96 -1.99
CA ASN A 20 13.45 -6.08 -0.76
C ASN A 20 13.03 -7.29 0.06
N ALA A 21 11.73 -7.55 0.18
CA ALA A 21 11.23 -8.66 0.97
C ALA A 21 11.58 -10.02 0.33
N ILE A 22 11.48 -10.17 -1.00
CA ILE A 22 11.88 -11.39 -1.71
C ILE A 22 13.36 -11.68 -1.49
N ASN A 23 14.22 -10.67 -1.69
CA ASN A 23 15.67 -10.81 -1.50
C ASN A 23 16.06 -11.10 -0.04
N ARG A 24 15.27 -10.59 0.93
CA ARG A 24 15.54 -10.77 2.37
C ARG A 24 15.13 -12.15 2.88
N TYR A 25 14.00 -12.67 2.42
CA TYR A 25 13.35 -13.84 3.03
C TYR A 25 13.34 -15.11 2.16
N THR A 26 13.94 -15.07 0.97
CA THR A 26 13.95 -16.21 0.05
C THR A 26 15.31 -16.38 -0.61
N GLU A 27 15.53 -17.53 -1.25
CA GLU A 27 16.68 -17.81 -2.09
C GLU A 27 16.59 -17.20 -3.50
N HIS A 28 15.51 -16.50 -3.80
CA HIS A 28 15.30 -15.88 -5.11
C HIS A 28 15.98 -14.53 -5.23
N SER A 29 16.24 -14.12 -6.47
CA SER A 29 16.75 -12.78 -6.79
C SER A 29 15.63 -11.96 -7.40
N CYS A 30 15.38 -10.77 -6.86
CA CYS A 30 14.42 -9.82 -7.37
C CYS A 30 15.09 -8.47 -7.62
N ARG A 31 14.80 -7.86 -8.77
CA ARG A 31 15.21 -6.50 -9.11
C ARG A 31 14.00 -5.68 -9.55
N LEU A 32 14.06 -4.37 -9.36
CA LEU A 32 13.02 -3.42 -9.77
C LEU A 32 13.57 -2.41 -10.77
N VAL A 33 12.85 -2.23 -11.88
CA VAL A 33 13.10 -1.17 -12.84
C VAL A 33 11.96 -0.16 -12.83
N THR A 34 12.30 1.12 -12.72
CA THR A 34 11.37 2.26 -12.74
C THR A 34 11.73 3.26 -13.84
N THR A 35 10.76 3.94 -14.45
CA THR A 35 11.03 4.91 -15.53
C THR A 35 10.70 6.36 -15.19
N THR A 36 9.90 6.59 -14.15
CA THR A 36 9.39 7.91 -13.78
C THR A 36 9.36 8.08 -12.27
N THR A 37 9.80 9.25 -11.79
CA THR A 37 9.56 9.67 -10.41
C THR A 37 8.30 10.54 -10.39
N LYS A 38 7.24 10.09 -9.72
CA LYS A 38 6.06 10.92 -9.44
C LYS A 38 6.01 11.22 -7.95
N TYR A 39 5.61 12.47 -7.64
CA TYR A 39 5.49 12.98 -6.27
C TYR A 39 6.83 13.06 -5.53
N ASN A 40 6.87 13.86 -4.45
CA ASN A 40 8.08 14.02 -3.64
C ASN A 40 8.17 12.99 -2.51
N PHE A 41 7.69 11.76 -2.72
CA PHE A 41 7.70 10.72 -1.68
C PHE A 41 9.07 10.09 -1.51
N ASN A 42 9.90 10.09 -2.56
CA ASN A 42 11.28 9.60 -2.51
C ASN A 42 11.40 8.18 -1.89
N PHE A 43 10.54 7.26 -2.34
CA PHE A 43 10.69 5.84 -2.01
C PHE A 43 12.03 5.32 -2.56
N ASP A 44 12.60 4.32 -1.89
CA ASP A 44 13.81 3.65 -2.35
C ASP A 44 13.63 3.16 -3.79
N LYS A 45 14.70 3.32 -4.58
CA LYS A 45 14.77 2.87 -5.97
C LYS A 45 15.83 1.80 -6.09
N ASP A 46 15.67 0.93 -7.09
CA ASP A 46 16.70 -0.02 -7.50
C ASP A 46 17.34 0.45 -8.82
N LEU A 47 16.74 0.14 -9.97
CA LEU A 47 17.20 0.62 -11.28
C LEU A 47 16.23 1.68 -11.80
N HIS A 48 16.58 2.96 -11.65
CA HIS A 48 15.79 4.07 -12.17
C HIS A 48 16.31 4.49 -13.54
N VAL A 49 15.61 4.13 -14.61
CA VAL A 49 16.07 4.31 -16.00
C VAL A 49 16.58 5.73 -16.30
N PRO A 50 15.92 6.82 -15.87
CA PRO A 50 16.44 8.18 -16.06
C PRO A 50 17.81 8.46 -15.42
N ASP A 51 18.18 7.70 -14.39
CA ASP A 51 19.43 7.85 -13.64
C ASP A 51 20.53 6.88 -14.13
N LEU A 52 20.25 6.00 -15.11
CA LEU A 52 21.19 4.99 -15.60
C LEU A 52 22.06 5.52 -16.75
N ASP A 53 23.33 5.13 -16.73
CA ASP A 53 24.26 5.24 -17.84
C ASP A 53 24.22 3.99 -18.74
N GLU A 54 25.17 3.87 -19.69
CA GLU A 54 25.23 2.72 -20.61
C GLU A 54 25.43 1.38 -19.89
N ASP A 55 26.26 1.34 -18.86
CA ASP A 55 26.52 0.14 -18.06
C ASP A 55 25.26 -0.27 -17.27
N GLY A 56 24.55 0.71 -16.69
CA GLY A 56 23.26 0.49 -16.04
C GLY A 56 22.20 -0.05 -17.00
N LEU A 57 22.16 0.46 -18.24
CA LEU A 57 21.26 -0.05 -19.27
C LEU A 57 21.63 -1.48 -19.73
N GLU A 58 22.92 -1.80 -19.85
CA GLU A 58 23.34 -3.18 -20.15
C GLU A 58 22.98 -4.12 -19.00
N GLN A 59 23.10 -3.68 -17.74
CA GLN A 59 22.61 -4.44 -16.60
C GLN A 59 21.10 -4.74 -16.71
N VAL A 60 20.29 -3.76 -17.14
CA VAL A 60 18.85 -3.98 -17.38
C VAL A 60 18.63 -5.02 -18.50
N ARG A 61 19.42 -4.98 -19.59
CA ARG A 61 19.35 -5.99 -20.66
C ARG A 61 19.70 -7.38 -20.13
N ASP A 62 20.73 -7.50 -19.31
CA ASP A 62 21.14 -8.78 -18.72
C ASP A 62 20.10 -9.33 -17.76
N LEU A 63 19.50 -8.49 -16.92
CA LEU A 63 18.38 -8.88 -16.07
C LEU A 63 17.20 -9.37 -16.90
N LEU A 64 16.84 -8.63 -17.97
CA LEU A 64 15.79 -9.06 -18.89
C LEU A 64 16.11 -10.40 -19.54
N ARG A 65 17.34 -10.64 -20.02
CA ARG A 65 17.76 -11.92 -20.63
C ARG A 65 17.62 -13.09 -19.66
N HIS A 66 18.01 -12.92 -18.40
CA HIS A 66 18.09 -14.00 -17.41
C HIS A 66 16.90 -14.11 -16.46
N ALA A 67 15.92 -13.20 -16.54
CA ALA A 67 14.70 -13.28 -15.75
C ALA A 67 13.87 -14.52 -16.12
N ASP A 68 13.45 -15.26 -15.10
CA ASP A 68 12.44 -16.32 -15.20
C ASP A 68 11.04 -15.69 -15.28
N ILE A 69 10.83 -14.62 -14.50
CA ILE A 69 9.54 -13.92 -14.36
C ILE A 69 9.74 -12.43 -14.61
N ILE A 70 8.88 -11.86 -15.47
CA ILE A 70 8.71 -10.41 -15.60
C ILE A 70 7.36 -10.02 -15.01
N HIS A 71 7.40 -9.17 -13.98
CA HIS A 71 6.24 -8.77 -13.19
C HIS A 71 5.98 -7.27 -13.36
N PHE A 72 4.92 -6.91 -14.06
CA PHE A 72 4.56 -5.52 -14.34
C PHE A 72 3.60 -4.97 -13.30
N HIS A 73 3.86 -3.75 -12.81
CA HIS A 73 2.99 -3.05 -11.87
C HIS A 73 2.27 -1.85 -12.51
N VAL A 74 1.08 -1.56 -11.98
CA VAL A 74 0.23 -0.42 -12.36
C VAL A 74 -0.31 -0.57 -13.78
N LEU A 75 0.19 0.22 -14.73
CA LEU A 75 -0.20 0.18 -16.14
C LEU A 75 0.93 -0.33 -17.04
N ALA A 76 2.12 -0.57 -16.49
CA ALA A 76 3.24 -1.10 -17.25
C ALA A 76 2.86 -2.45 -17.88
N ASP A 77 3.40 -2.71 -19.06
CA ASP A 77 3.22 -3.96 -19.75
C ASP A 77 4.42 -4.29 -20.63
N GLU A 78 4.34 -5.40 -21.36
CA GLU A 78 5.42 -5.90 -22.19
C GLU A 78 5.89 -4.91 -23.26
N ASN A 79 5.08 -3.91 -23.63
CA ASN A 79 5.45 -2.90 -24.62
C ASN A 79 6.15 -1.68 -24.01
N ILE A 80 6.37 -1.64 -22.69
CA ILE A 80 7.12 -0.55 -22.05
C ILE A 80 8.54 -0.46 -22.61
N GLU A 81 9.01 0.77 -22.75
CA GLU A 81 10.38 1.10 -23.14
C GLU A 81 11.16 1.54 -21.91
N LEU A 82 12.35 0.96 -21.72
CA LEU A 82 13.29 1.26 -20.65
C LEU A 82 14.48 1.96 -21.29
N GLY A 83 14.29 3.23 -21.66
CA GLY A 83 15.23 3.96 -22.52
C GLY A 83 15.25 3.32 -23.91
N PRO A 84 16.42 2.90 -24.44
CA PRO A 84 16.52 2.26 -25.75
C PRO A 84 16.09 0.78 -25.76
N ILE A 85 15.64 0.23 -24.63
CA ILE A 85 15.33 -1.19 -24.47
C ILE A 85 13.83 -1.40 -24.53
N ARG A 86 13.36 -2.15 -25.53
CA ARG A 86 11.96 -2.58 -25.60
C ARG A 86 11.78 -3.92 -24.88
N VAL A 87 11.02 -3.95 -23.79
CA VAL A 87 10.87 -5.17 -22.96
C VAL A 87 10.30 -6.35 -23.77
N LYS A 88 9.41 -6.07 -24.73
CA LYS A 88 8.78 -7.05 -25.61
C LYS A 88 9.77 -7.96 -26.33
N ASP A 89 10.96 -7.46 -26.63
CA ASP A 89 11.97 -8.21 -27.38
C ASP A 89 12.61 -9.31 -26.53
N PHE A 90 12.39 -9.28 -25.21
CA PHE A 90 12.96 -10.22 -24.25
C PHE A 90 11.94 -11.21 -23.69
N ILE A 91 10.63 -11.07 -23.94
CA ILE A 91 9.61 -11.85 -23.22
C ILE A 91 9.52 -13.34 -23.59
N LYS A 92 10.18 -13.77 -24.68
CA LYS A 92 10.06 -15.14 -25.18
C LYS A 92 10.57 -16.13 -24.14
N GLY A 93 9.72 -17.08 -23.75
CA GLY A 93 10.05 -18.13 -22.78
C GLY A 93 9.97 -17.69 -21.31
N LYS A 94 9.49 -16.47 -21.03
CA LYS A 94 9.39 -15.93 -19.67
C LYS A 94 7.96 -16.03 -19.14
N ALA A 95 7.83 -16.30 -17.86
CA ALA A 95 6.56 -16.12 -17.16
C ALA A 95 6.26 -14.61 -17.03
N ILE A 96 5.01 -14.23 -17.28
CA ILE A 96 4.57 -12.83 -17.23
C ILE A 96 3.42 -12.68 -16.26
N LEU A 97 3.55 -11.71 -15.35
CA LEU A 97 2.53 -11.34 -14.39
C LEU A 97 2.24 -9.85 -14.47
N HIS A 98 0.97 -9.48 -14.35
CA HIS A 98 0.51 -8.07 -14.28
C HIS A 98 -0.10 -7.82 -12.91
N HIS A 99 0.12 -6.65 -12.31
CA HIS A 99 -0.38 -6.33 -10.97
C HIS A 99 -0.93 -4.91 -10.90
N HIS A 100 -2.25 -4.79 -10.71
CA HIS A 100 -2.94 -3.51 -10.63
C HIS A 100 -3.06 -2.98 -9.21
N HIS A 101 -2.83 -1.67 -9.09
CA HIS A 101 -2.83 -0.93 -7.82
C HIS A 101 -3.93 0.14 -7.76
N GLY A 102 -5.03 -0.07 -8.50
CA GLY A 102 -6.17 0.85 -8.49
C GLY A 102 -5.95 2.17 -9.24
N HIS A 103 -5.12 2.14 -10.29
CA HIS A 103 -4.89 3.31 -11.16
C HIS A 103 -6.21 3.85 -11.75
N PRO A 104 -6.41 5.18 -11.89
CA PRO A 104 -7.64 5.75 -12.42
C PRO A 104 -8.08 5.18 -13.78
N ASP A 105 -7.16 5.01 -14.74
CA ASP A 105 -7.50 4.40 -16.05
C ASP A 105 -8.00 2.95 -15.91
N PHE A 106 -7.41 2.16 -15.00
CA PHE A 106 -7.89 0.81 -14.72
C PHE A 106 -9.28 0.81 -14.11
N ARG A 107 -9.53 1.69 -13.13
CA ARG A 107 -10.84 1.81 -12.48
C ARG A 107 -11.94 2.30 -13.43
N ALA A 108 -11.60 3.23 -14.33
CA ALA A 108 -12.54 3.79 -15.29
C ALA A 108 -12.80 2.85 -16.49
N ASN A 109 -11.80 2.06 -16.89
CA ASN A 109 -11.85 1.24 -18.11
C ASN A 109 -11.48 -0.24 -17.86
N PRO A 110 -12.08 -0.95 -16.88
CA PRO A 110 -11.62 -2.29 -16.51
C PRO A 110 -11.72 -3.30 -17.66
N GLU A 111 -12.76 -3.23 -18.49
CA GLU A 111 -12.97 -4.15 -19.63
C GLU A 111 -11.84 -4.09 -20.67
N LYS A 112 -11.17 -2.94 -20.83
CA LYS A 112 -9.97 -2.81 -21.69
C LYS A 112 -8.88 -3.78 -21.24
N TYR A 113 -8.65 -3.85 -19.93
CA TYR A 113 -7.63 -4.71 -19.32
C TYR A 113 -8.08 -6.17 -19.31
N ARG A 114 -9.35 -6.45 -18.97
CA ARG A 114 -9.92 -7.81 -19.04
C ARG A 114 -9.74 -8.44 -20.42
N LYS A 115 -10.10 -7.69 -21.48
CA LYS A 115 -9.94 -8.15 -22.86
C LYS A 115 -8.48 -8.42 -23.20
N LYS A 116 -7.56 -7.55 -22.79
CA LYS A 116 -6.11 -7.72 -22.98
C LYS A 116 -5.61 -8.99 -22.30
N TYR A 117 -5.92 -9.20 -21.04
CA TYR A 117 -5.40 -10.34 -20.28
C TYR A 117 -6.00 -11.67 -20.74
N ARG A 118 -7.27 -11.68 -21.14
CA ARG A 118 -7.89 -12.85 -21.77
C ARG A 118 -7.25 -13.19 -23.11
N SER A 119 -7.04 -12.21 -23.99
CA SER A 119 -6.48 -12.46 -25.33
C SER A 119 -5.02 -12.92 -25.25
N LEU A 120 -4.26 -12.38 -24.31
CA LEU A 120 -2.85 -12.73 -24.08
C LEU A 120 -2.66 -13.89 -23.10
N ARG A 121 -3.74 -14.43 -22.53
CA ARG A 121 -3.73 -15.48 -21.48
C ARG A 121 -2.80 -15.15 -20.32
N ARG A 122 -2.90 -13.91 -19.81
CA ARG A 122 -2.08 -13.44 -18.68
C ARG A 122 -2.77 -13.71 -17.36
N LYS A 123 -1.96 -14.09 -16.36
CA LYS A 123 -2.36 -13.98 -14.96
C LYS A 123 -2.22 -12.54 -14.50
N VAL A 124 -3.10 -12.15 -13.58
CA VAL A 124 -3.19 -10.77 -13.11
C VAL A 124 -3.43 -10.77 -11.61
N LEU A 125 -2.79 -9.82 -10.93
CA LEU A 125 -2.97 -9.53 -9.53
C LEU A 125 -3.64 -8.18 -9.33
N VAL A 126 -4.29 -8.04 -8.18
CA VAL A 126 -4.77 -6.76 -7.67
C VAL A 126 -4.30 -6.58 -6.23
N SER A 127 -3.99 -5.34 -5.83
CA SER A 127 -3.40 -5.07 -4.52
C SER A 127 -4.39 -4.96 -3.36
N THR A 128 -5.66 -4.71 -3.67
CA THR A 128 -6.75 -4.59 -2.69
C THR A 128 -8.00 -5.36 -3.16
N PRO A 129 -8.79 -5.93 -2.24
CA PRO A 129 -9.95 -6.75 -2.60
C PRO A 129 -11.04 -6.01 -3.39
N ASP A 130 -11.21 -4.69 -3.23
CA ASP A 130 -12.19 -3.91 -3.99
C ASP A 130 -11.97 -4.00 -5.50
N LEU A 131 -10.72 -4.14 -5.94
CA LEU A 131 -10.36 -4.24 -7.36
C LEU A 131 -10.82 -5.57 -7.99
N LEU A 132 -11.05 -6.63 -7.19
CA LEU A 132 -11.64 -7.88 -7.68
C LEU A 132 -13.06 -7.68 -8.21
N ARG A 133 -13.80 -6.66 -7.74
CA ARG A 133 -15.11 -6.31 -8.30
C ARG A 133 -15.00 -5.88 -9.77
N MET A 134 -13.86 -5.29 -10.15
CA MET A 134 -13.58 -4.80 -11.50
C MET A 134 -12.89 -5.86 -12.37
N LEU A 135 -12.06 -6.71 -11.75
CA LEU A 135 -11.32 -7.79 -12.40
C LEU A 135 -11.44 -9.10 -11.59
N PRO A 136 -12.59 -9.79 -11.64
CA PRO A 136 -12.84 -11.00 -10.84
C PRO A 136 -11.90 -12.17 -11.15
N GLU A 137 -11.30 -12.21 -12.35
CA GLU A 137 -10.32 -13.22 -12.75
C GLU A 137 -8.92 -13.01 -12.17
N ALA A 138 -8.67 -11.87 -11.50
CA ALA A 138 -7.39 -11.64 -10.84
C ALA A 138 -7.31 -12.37 -9.49
N THR A 139 -6.08 -12.52 -9.00
CA THR A 139 -5.81 -12.95 -7.62
C THR A 139 -5.46 -11.73 -6.77
N TRP A 140 -6.03 -11.63 -5.58
CA TRP A 140 -5.62 -10.58 -4.65
C TRP A 140 -4.25 -10.91 -4.04
N GLN A 141 -3.31 -9.99 -4.19
CA GLN A 141 -2.01 -10.01 -3.53
C GLN A 141 -1.99 -8.83 -2.55
N PRO A 142 -2.08 -9.06 -1.24
CA PRO A 142 -2.01 -7.99 -0.26
C PRO A 142 -0.73 -7.17 -0.43
N ASN A 143 -0.85 -5.86 -0.26
CA ASN A 143 0.31 -4.97 -0.11
C ASN A 143 1.13 -5.33 1.13
N LEU A 144 2.43 -5.11 1.04
CA LEU A 144 3.43 -5.47 2.05
C LEU A 144 3.99 -4.22 2.76
N VAL A 145 4.23 -4.32 4.06
CA VAL A 145 4.87 -3.26 4.85
C VAL A 145 6.04 -3.87 5.62
N PRO A 146 7.26 -3.27 5.60
CA PRO A 146 8.40 -3.77 6.36
C PRO A 146 8.23 -3.44 7.85
N ILE A 147 7.43 -4.24 8.57
CA ILE A 147 6.98 -3.96 9.94
C ILE A 147 8.12 -3.84 10.98
N ASN A 148 9.32 -4.28 10.62
CA ASN A 148 10.53 -4.23 11.45
C ASN A 148 11.43 -3.02 11.14
N ASP A 149 11.08 -2.19 10.15
CA ASP A 149 11.75 -0.91 9.95
C ASP A 149 11.59 -0.04 11.21
N PRO A 150 12.67 0.59 11.72
CA PRO A 150 12.61 1.43 12.91
C PRO A 150 11.54 2.55 12.89
N LEU A 151 11.19 3.06 11.70
CA LEU A 151 10.14 4.07 11.53
C LEU A 151 8.72 3.47 11.51
N LEU A 152 8.59 2.16 11.35
CA LEU A 152 7.33 1.43 11.38
C LEU A 152 7.08 0.68 12.69
N LEU A 153 8.03 0.73 13.62
CA LEU A 153 7.84 0.24 14.99
C LEU A 153 6.88 1.14 15.79
N PRO A 154 6.14 0.57 16.77
CA PRO A 154 5.31 1.35 17.66
C PRO A 154 6.07 2.46 18.37
N SER A 155 5.45 3.63 18.42
CA SER A 155 5.99 4.80 19.10
C SER A 155 4.85 5.52 19.82
N PRO A 156 4.90 5.63 21.16
CA PRO A 156 3.87 6.35 21.88
C PRO A 156 3.93 7.83 21.50
N ALA A 157 2.76 8.41 21.21
CA ALA A 157 2.65 9.85 20.99
C ALA A 157 2.81 10.61 22.31
N ALA A 158 3.23 11.87 22.23
CA ALA A 158 3.47 12.70 23.40
C ALA A 158 2.17 12.96 24.18
N ARG A 159 2.19 12.69 25.49
CA ARG A 159 1.06 12.97 26.40
C ARG A 159 1.08 14.43 26.88
N ASN A 160 0.77 15.37 25.98
CA ASN A 160 0.81 16.81 26.25
C ASN A 160 -0.57 17.49 26.29
N GLY A 161 -1.63 16.70 26.48
CA GLY A 161 -3.02 17.20 26.48
C GLY A 161 -3.59 17.56 25.11
N CYS A 162 -2.85 17.31 24.02
CA CYS A 162 -3.32 17.52 22.65
C CYS A 162 -3.38 16.19 21.89
N VAL A 163 -4.56 15.82 21.38
CA VAL A 163 -4.74 14.67 20.49
C VAL A 163 -4.44 15.10 19.05
N VAL A 164 -3.56 14.35 18.39
CA VAL A 164 -3.16 14.60 17.00
C VAL A 164 -3.69 13.48 16.12
N ILE A 165 -4.47 13.83 15.10
CA ILE A 165 -5.02 12.92 14.11
C ILE A 165 -4.21 13.11 12.82
N GLY A 166 -3.51 12.07 12.38
CA GLY A 166 -2.70 12.12 11.16
C GLY A 166 -3.49 11.60 9.96
N GLN A 167 -3.33 12.26 8.81
CA GLN A 167 -3.79 11.75 7.52
C GLN A 167 -2.72 12.00 6.46
N SER A 168 -2.16 10.95 5.86
CA SER A 168 -1.25 11.07 4.73
C SER A 168 -2.00 10.93 3.42
N VAL A 169 -1.93 11.92 2.54
CA VAL A 169 -2.74 11.95 1.32
C VAL A 169 -1.93 12.38 0.10
N THR A 170 -2.16 11.67 -1.01
CA THR A 170 -1.72 12.12 -2.35
C THR A 170 -2.83 12.93 -3.04
N ARG A 171 -4.08 12.54 -2.78
CA ARG A 171 -5.30 13.12 -3.38
C ARG A 171 -6.37 13.25 -2.30
N LYS A 172 -6.63 14.48 -1.85
CA LYS A 172 -7.59 14.77 -0.76
C LYS A 172 -9.02 14.37 -1.11
N ASP A 173 -9.40 14.55 -2.37
CA ASP A 173 -10.72 14.27 -2.92
C ASP A 173 -11.10 12.79 -2.80
N LEU A 174 -10.12 11.89 -2.76
CA LEU A 174 -10.35 10.45 -2.58
C LEU A 174 -10.06 9.94 -1.17
N LYS A 175 -9.74 10.85 -0.25
CA LYS A 175 -9.35 10.50 1.11
C LYS A 175 -10.32 11.07 2.15
N ASP A 176 -11.45 11.61 1.74
CA ASP A 176 -12.47 12.16 2.66
C ASP A 176 -11.86 13.22 3.62
N THR A 177 -10.84 13.94 3.15
CA THR A 177 -10.11 14.93 3.97
C THR A 177 -11.03 16.07 4.40
N ALA A 178 -11.97 16.47 3.55
CA ALA A 178 -12.95 17.51 3.88
C ALA A 178 -13.86 17.06 5.04
N ASP A 179 -14.36 15.83 5.00
CA ASP A 179 -15.20 15.27 6.07
C ASP A 179 -14.44 15.17 7.39
N LEU A 180 -13.18 14.69 7.36
CA LEU A 180 -12.31 14.68 8.54
C LEU A 180 -12.17 16.08 9.16
N LEU A 181 -11.83 17.08 8.34
CA LEU A 181 -11.63 18.45 8.83
C LEU A 181 -12.92 19.04 9.40
N ASN A 182 -14.06 18.79 8.75
CA ASN A 182 -15.37 19.25 9.22
C ASN A 182 -15.75 18.63 10.57
N VAL A 183 -15.58 17.32 10.73
CA VAL A 183 -15.87 16.60 11.99
C VAL A 183 -14.96 17.11 13.11
N VAL A 184 -13.65 17.22 12.87
CA VAL A 184 -12.71 17.66 13.90
C VAL A 184 -12.95 19.13 14.29
N ALA A 185 -13.33 20.00 13.34
CA ALA A 185 -13.74 21.36 13.64
C ALA A 185 -15.03 21.41 14.48
N GLY A 186 -15.96 20.49 14.26
CA GLY A 186 -17.14 20.29 15.10
C GLY A 186 -16.75 19.97 16.56
N ILE A 187 -15.93 18.93 16.74
CA ILE A 187 -15.47 18.46 18.06
C ILE A 187 -14.68 19.57 18.78
N GLY A 188 -13.80 20.27 18.07
CA GLY A 188 -12.94 21.32 18.64
C GLY A 188 -13.69 22.56 19.16
N ARG A 189 -14.96 22.75 18.80
CA ARG A 189 -15.81 23.82 19.36
C ARG A 189 -16.34 23.50 20.75
N ASN A 190 -16.39 22.23 21.13
CA ASN A 190 -16.88 21.81 22.44
C ASN A 190 -15.71 21.70 23.42
N ILE A 191 -15.73 22.57 24.43
CA ILE A 191 -14.69 22.66 25.47
C ILE A 191 -14.58 21.42 26.36
N SER A 192 -15.54 20.49 26.31
CA SER A 192 -15.46 19.21 27.04
C SER A 192 -14.42 18.25 26.44
N PHE A 193 -13.98 18.48 25.20
CA PHE A 193 -12.95 17.67 24.55
C PHE A 193 -11.55 18.24 24.79
N PRO A 194 -10.51 17.38 24.87
CA PRO A 194 -9.13 17.84 24.87
C PRO A 194 -8.82 18.57 23.57
N ARG A 195 -7.70 19.32 23.55
CA ARG A 195 -7.26 20.01 22.34
C ARG A 195 -7.01 18.99 21.23
N VAL A 196 -7.61 19.19 20.06
CA VAL A 196 -7.42 18.32 18.89
C VAL A 196 -6.69 19.07 17.77
N LYS A 197 -5.82 18.37 17.05
CA LYS A 197 -5.19 18.85 15.83
C LYS A 197 -5.26 17.78 14.75
N VAL A 198 -5.41 18.22 13.50
CA VAL A 198 -5.24 17.36 12.33
C VAL A 198 -3.89 17.66 11.70
N ASP A 199 -3.11 16.62 11.47
CA ASP A 199 -1.87 16.68 10.72
C ASP A 199 -2.08 16.09 9.31
N ILE A 200 -2.32 16.97 8.33
CA ILE A 200 -2.43 16.58 6.92
C ILE A 200 -1.00 16.51 6.34
N ILE A 201 -0.58 15.29 5.97
CA ILE A 201 0.76 14.99 5.49
C ILE A 201 0.68 14.82 3.97
N GLU A 202 1.16 15.84 3.25
CA GLU A 202 1.08 15.94 1.80
C GLU A 202 2.43 16.27 1.20
N ASN A 203 2.70 15.75 -0.01
CA ASN A 203 3.92 16.05 -0.76
C ASN A 203 5.19 15.99 0.10
N THR A 204 5.23 15.00 1.00
CA THR A 204 6.26 14.85 2.03
C THR A 204 7.02 13.56 1.75
N GLU A 205 8.34 13.57 1.92
CA GLU A 205 9.16 12.37 1.80
C GLU A 205 8.64 11.26 2.71
N HIS A 206 8.72 10.01 2.25
CA HIS A 206 8.12 8.86 2.93
C HIS A 206 8.64 8.69 4.35
N ARG A 207 9.95 8.86 4.56
CA ARG A 207 10.56 8.79 5.90
C ARG A 207 9.99 9.84 6.85
N GLU A 208 9.93 11.11 6.43
CA GLU A 208 9.32 12.19 7.23
C GLU A 208 7.81 11.95 7.44
N CYS A 209 7.11 11.40 6.44
CA CYS A 209 5.71 11.00 6.59
C CYS A 209 5.55 9.94 7.70
N LEU A 210 6.39 8.91 7.72
CA LEU A 210 6.38 7.90 8.79
C LEU A 210 6.70 8.52 10.16
N GLU A 211 7.66 9.44 10.24
CA GLU A 211 8.00 10.15 11.49
C GLU A 211 6.85 11.02 12.00
N ARG A 212 6.15 11.73 11.11
CA ARG A 212 4.95 12.51 11.47
C ARG A 212 3.81 11.59 11.93
N LYS A 213 3.57 10.47 11.24
CA LYS A 213 2.59 9.47 11.67
C LYS A 213 2.90 8.88 13.04
N ARG A 214 4.18 8.63 13.38
CA ARG A 214 4.59 8.19 14.73
C ARG A 214 4.20 9.18 15.82
N LYS A 215 4.19 10.49 15.52
CA LYS A 215 3.80 11.55 16.46
C LYS A 215 2.27 11.66 16.62
N CYS A 216 1.49 11.02 15.74
CA CYS A 216 0.04 11.02 15.80
C CYS A 216 -0.49 10.01 16.83
N HIS A 217 -1.68 10.31 17.35
CA HIS A 217 -2.43 9.48 18.31
C HIS A 217 -3.44 8.59 17.61
N ILE A 218 -4.05 9.12 16.54
CA ILE A 218 -5.04 8.46 15.70
C ILE A 218 -4.56 8.65 14.26
N ALA A 219 -4.73 7.63 13.42
CA ALA A 219 -4.54 7.75 11.98
C ALA A 219 -5.90 7.63 11.29
N PHE A 220 -6.16 8.50 10.32
CA PHE A 220 -7.30 8.38 9.43
C PHE A 220 -6.78 8.05 8.03
N ASP A 221 -7.36 7.06 7.36
CA ASP A 221 -7.04 6.74 5.97
C ASP A 221 -8.08 7.38 5.04
N HIS A 222 -9.27 6.78 4.97
CA HIS A 222 -10.44 7.24 4.21
C HIS A 222 -11.66 6.36 4.50
N MET A 223 -12.83 6.69 3.95
CA MET A 223 -14.11 6.00 4.11
C MET A 223 -14.57 5.22 2.85
N GLN A 224 -13.71 5.09 1.85
CA GLN A 224 -14.03 4.60 0.49
C GLN A 224 -14.29 3.08 0.30
N GLY A 225 -14.52 2.29 1.35
CA GLY A 225 -14.82 0.85 1.21
C GLY A 225 -13.61 -0.09 1.30
N TYR A 226 -12.37 0.40 1.30
CA TYR A 226 -11.13 -0.39 1.30
C TYR A 226 -10.04 0.28 2.16
N TYR A 227 -8.81 -0.28 2.20
CA TYR A 227 -7.65 0.30 2.90
C TYR A 227 -6.51 0.64 1.93
N GLY A 228 -5.74 1.67 2.26
CA GLY A 228 -4.47 1.99 1.60
C GLY A 228 -3.25 1.44 2.33
N VAL A 229 -2.07 1.55 1.71
CA VAL A 229 -0.78 1.23 2.35
C VAL A 229 -0.57 2.05 3.62
N SER A 230 -1.03 3.31 3.65
CA SER A 230 -0.90 4.16 4.84
C SER A 230 -1.65 3.61 6.07
N SER A 231 -2.78 2.91 5.87
CA SER A 231 -3.43 2.15 6.94
C SER A 231 -2.47 1.11 7.53
N LEU A 232 -1.88 0.27 6.69
CA LEU A 232 -0.97 -0.80 7.12
C LEU A 232 0.28 -0.25 7.84
N GLU A 233 0.85 0.84 7.34
CA GLU A 233 1.97 1.52 7.99
C GLU A 233 1.58 2.05 9.37
N SER A 234 0.38 2.64 9.50
CA SER A 234 -0.10 3.17 10.77
C SER A 234 -0.49 2.06 11.76
N LEU A 235 -1.04 0.95 11.28
CA LEU A 235 -1.26 -0.25 12.09
C LEU A 235 0.07 -0.80 12.62
N SER A 236 1.10 -0.87 11.76
CA SER A 236 2.45 -1.31 12.16
C SER A 236 3.03 -0.42 13.26
N GLN A 237 2.80 0.90 13.19
CA GLN A 237 3.19 1.87 14.22
C GLN A 237 2.32 1.81 15.49
N GLY A 238 1.41 0.83 15.60
CA GLY A 238 0.54 0.65 16.75
C GLY A 238 -0.44 1.81 16.95
N LYS A 239 -1.01 2.35 15.87
CA LYS A 239 -2.00 3.42 15.93
C LYS A 239 -3.42 2.87 15.92
N ALA A 240 -4.35 3.63 16.49
CA ALA A 240 -5.77 3.47 16.20
C ALA A 240 -6.04 4.04 14.80
N VAL A 241 -6.31 3.16 13.85
CA VAL A 241 -6.48 3.51 12.43
C VAL A 241 -7.96 3.48 12.09
N ILE A 242 -8.49 4.61 11.64
CA ILE A 242 -9.86 4.72 11.14
C ILE A 242 -9.86 4.54 9.62
N ALA A 243 -10.64 3.57 9.13
CA ALA A 243 -10.86 3.34 7.71
C ALA A 243 -12.28 2.78 7.44
N GLY A 244 -12.87 3.13 6.31
CA GLY A 244 -14.21 2.68 5.93
C GLY A 244 -14.23 1.38 5.18
N LEU A 245 -13.68 0.30 5.75
CA LEU A 245 -13.73 -1.03 5.12
C LEU A 245 -15.18 -1.51 4.97
N ASP A 246 -15.59 -1.86 3.76
CA ASP A 246 -16.89 -2.50 3.51
C ASP A 246 -16.85 -4.00 3.85
N GLU A 247 -18.02 -4.65 3.89
CA GLU A 247 -18.10 -6.07 4.23
C GLU A 247 -17.34 -6.98 3.25
N TRP A 248 -17.28 -6.59 1.98
CA TRP A 248 -16.50 -7.31 0.97
C TRP A 248 -15.01 -7.33 1.31
N ASN A 249 -14.42 -6.16 1.55
CA ASN A 249 -13.00 -6.05 1.89
C ASN A 249 -12.72 -6.74 3.23
N ARG A 250 -13.61 -6.59 4.23
CA ARG A 250 -13.47 -7.30 5.51
C ARG A 250 -13.47 -8.80 5.30
N GLY A 251 -14.39 -9.35 4.51
CA GLY A 251 -14.48 -10.79 4.23
C GLY A 251 -13.18 -11.36 3.67
N TYR A 252 -12.60 -10.70 2.67
CA TYR A 252 -11.29 -11.10 2.11
C TYR A 252 -10.17 -11.01 3.13
N ILE A 253 -10.10 -9.93 3.92
CA ILE A 253 -9.06 -9.80 4.95
C ILE A 253 -9.19 -10.91 6.00
N LYS A 254 -10.41 -11.24 6.44
CA LYS A 254 -10.64 -12.33 7.40
C LYS A 254 -10.24 -13.68 6.82
N GLU A 255 -10.56 -13.97 5.57
CA GLU A 255 -10.12 -15.19 4.89
C GLU A 255 -8.59 -15.28 4.80
N PHE A 256 -7.94 -14.19 4.42
CA PHE A 256 -6.48 -14.12 4.31
C PHE A 256 -5.79 -14.32 5.66
N THR A 257 -6.28 -13.65 6.70
CA THR A 257 -5.63 -13.64 8.02
C THR A 257 -6.07 -14.78 8.94
N GLY A 258 -7.21 -15.41 8.67
CA GLY A 258 -7.87 -16.32 9.60
C GLY A 258 -8.37 -15.66 10.88
N SER A 259 -8.35 -14.31 10.97
CA SER A 259 -8.80 -13.55 12.13
C SER A 259 -10.22 -13.03 11.93
N ASP A 260 -11.11 -13.26 12.90
CA ASP A 260 -12.45 -12.68 12.89
C ASP A 260 -12.45 -11.19 13.26
N GLU A 261 -11.45 -10.76 14.02
CA GLU A 261 -11.29 -9.40 14.50
C GLU A 261 -10.25 -8.65 13.66
N LEU A 262 -10.63 -7.47 13.16
CA LEU A 262 -9.76 -6.61 12.36
C LEU A 262 -9.41 -5.36 13.18
N PRO A 263 -8.14 -4.91 13.20
CA PRO A 263 -7.71 -3.84 14.10
C PRO A 263 -8.16 -2.43 13.67
N TRP A 264 -8.78 -2.29 12.50
CA TRP A 264 -9.30 -1.01 12.03
C TRP A 264 -10.53 -0.59 12.83
N VAL A 265 -10.57 0.69 13.17
CA VAL A 265 -11.77 1.35 13.66
C VAL A 265 -12.63 1.72 12.46
N ILE A 266 -13.73 0.99 12.25
CA ILE A 266 -14.54 1.16 11.03
C ILE A 266 -15.43 2.41 11.13
N ALA A 267 -15.35 3.26 10.11
CA ALA A 267 -16.26 4.39 9.86
C ALA A 267 -16.43 4.58 8.35
N GLN A 268 -17.67 4.54 7.87
CA GLN A 268 -18.04 4.64 6.45
C GLN A 268 -18.85 5.90 6.13
N THR A 269 -19.27 6.64 7.17
CA THR A 269 -20.03 7.89 7.05
C THR A 269 -19.44 8.96 7.95
N GLN A 270 -19.79 10.22 7.69
CA GLN A 270 -19.36 11.36 8.52
C GLN A 270 -19.84 11.23 9.98
N ASP A 271 -21.06 10.73 10.20
CA ASP A 271 -21.63 10.53 11.55
C ASP A 271 -20.89 9.42 12.29
N GLU A 272 -20.58 8.31 11.61
CA GLU A 272 -19.75 7.25 12.20
C GLU A 272 -18.34 7.76 12.50
N LEU A 273 -17.74 8.52 11.59
CA LEU A 273 -16.43 9.13 11.82
C LEU A 273 -16.44 10.03 13.06
N GLN A 274 -17.50 10.81 13.25
CA GLN A 274 -17.68 11.63 14.45
C GLN A 274 -17.77 10.77 15.72
N ASP A 275 -18.64 9.75 15.77
CA ASP A 275 -18.75 8.84 16.92
C ASP A 275 -17.40 8.20 17.28
N LYS A 276 -16.68 7.68 16.27
CA LYS A 276 -15.37 7.05 16.48
C LYS A 276 -14.34 8.05 16.98
N LEU A 277 -14.28 9.24 16.39
CA LEU A 277 -13.33 10.26 16.82
C LEU A 277 -13.63 10.75 18.23
N GLU A 278 -14.88 11.02 18.60
CA GLU A 278 -15.24 11.47 19.96
C GLU A 278 -14.79 10.47 21.03
N ARG A 279 -15.05 9.17 20.81
CA ARG A 279 -14.57 8.09 21.69
C ARG A 279 -13.06 8.00 21.73
N LEU A 280 -12.42 7.97 20.56
CA LEU A 280 -10.97 7.85 20.48
C LEU A 280 -10.26 9.07 21.04
N ILE A 281 -10.81 10.28 20.95
CA ILE A 281 -10.19 11.51 21.48
C ILE A 281 -10.24 11.53 23.00
N THR A 282 -11.36 11.11 23.59
CA THR A 282 -11.59 11.14 25.05
C THR A 282 -10.95 9.97 25.80
N ASP A 283 -10.78 8.81 25.16
CA ASP A 283 -10.26 7.61 25.80
C ASP A 283 -8.85 7.24 25.30
N GLY A 284 -7.84 7.64 26.08
CA GLY A 284 -6.44 7.29 25.81
C GLY A 284 -6.09 5.81 26.02
N ASN A 285 -6.82 5.11 26.89
CA ASN A 285 -6.61 3.68 27.13
C ASN A 285 -7.17 2.87 25.96
N LEU A 286 -8.34 3.26 25.44
CA LEU A 286 -8.89 2.68 24.22
C LEU A 286 -7.92 2.82 23.04
N ARG A 287 -7.35 4.01 22.81
CA ARG A 287 -6.31 4.20 21.77
C ARG A 287 -5.11 3.27 21.98
N GLY A 288 -4.65 3.13 23.22
CA GLY A 288 -3.53 2.25 23.55
C GLY A 288 -3.84 0.77 23.28
N ASN A 289 -5.01 0.29 23.71
CA ASN A 289 -5.44 -1.09 23.51
C ASN A 289 -5.61 -1.42 22.02
N ILE A 290 -6.24 -0.52 21.25
CA ILE A 290 -6.34 -0.67 19.79
C ILE A 290 -4.94 -0.67 19.18
N GLY A 291 -4.04 0.22 19.61
CA GLY A 291 -2.67 0.26 19.11
C GLY A 291 -1.88 -1.04 19.33
N VAL A 292 -2.04 -1.68 20.49
CA VAL A 292 -1.46 -3.00 20.77
C VAL A 292 -2.05 -4.06 19.84
N ALA A 293 -3.38 -4.08 19.64
CA ALA A 293 -4.04 -4.99 18.72
C ALA A 293 -3.60 -4.77 17.26
N SER A 294 -3.48 -3.51 16.82
CA SER A 294 -2.97 -3.12 15.50
C SER A 294 -1.58 -3.68 15.23
N ARG A 295 -0.67 -3.52 16.20
CA ARG A 295 0.69 -4.04 16.05
C ARG A 295 0.69 -5.57 16.01
N SER A 296 -0.01 -6.21 16.94
CA SER A 296 -0.07 -7.67 17.03
C SER A 296 -0.62 -8.28 15.74
N PHE A 297 -1.69 -7.69 15.18
CA PHE A 297 -2.23 -8.09 13.89
C PHE A 297 -1.19 -8.00 12.75
N MET A 298 -0.42 -6.92 12.69
CA MET A 298 0.63 -6.78 11.67
C MET A 298 1.75 -7.82 11.84
N GLU A 299 2.11 -8.18 13.06
CA GLU A 299 3.14 -9.19 13.36
C GLU A 299 2.67 -10.61 13.11
N GLU A 300 1.43 -10.94 13.46
CA GLU A 300 0.88 -12.30 13.44
C GLU A 300 0.22 -12.64 12.11
N CYS A 301 -0.46 -11.68 11.48
CA CYS A 301 -1.32 -11.91 10.33
C CYS A 301 -0.82 -11.23 9.04
N TRP A 302 -0.01 -10.17 9.14
CA TRP A 302 0.41 -9.37 7.98
C TRP A 302 1.94 -9.25 7.84
N ALA A 303 2.70 -10.13 8.48
CA ALA A 303 4.15 -10.13 8.35
C ALA A 303 4.58 -10.31 6.89
N GLU A 304 5.72 -9.72 6.52
CA GLU A 304 6.24 -9.74 5.14
C GLU A 304 6.30 -11.17 4.57
N GLN A 305 6.77 -12.14 5.37
CA GLN A 305 6.86 -13.55 4.99
C GLN A 305 5.49 -14.17 4.70
N HIS A 306 4.44 -13.78 5.44
CA HIS A 306 3.09 -14.29 5.24
C HIS A 306 2.50 -13.76 3.93
N VAL A 307 2.61 -12.44 3.69
CA VAL A 307 2.17 -11.79 2.45
C VAL A 307 2.95 -12.32 1.23
N LEU A 308 4.26 -12.54 1.38
CA LEU A 308 5.11 -13.08 0.31
C LEU A 308 4.75 -14.52 -0.07
N LYS A 309 4.30 -15.34 0.88
CA LYS A 309 3.94 -16.74 0.60
C LYS A 309 2.93 -16.84 -0.55
N ILE A 310 1.95 -15.93 -0.59
CA ILE A 310 0.95 -15.84 -1.67
C ILE A 310 1.63 -15.54 -3.01
N LEU A 311 2.48 -14.52 -3.05
CA LEU A 311 3.17 -14.12 -4.27
C LEU A 311 4.06 -15.23 -4.83
N LEU A 312 4.78 -15.93 -3.94
CA LEU A 312 5.63 -17.06 -4.32
C LEU A 312 4.84 -18.26 -4.83
N GLU A 313 3.66 -18.53 -4.26
CA GLU A 313 2.76 -19.55 -4.77
C GLU A 313 2.21 -19.20 -6.15
N ILE A 314 1.86 -17.93 -6.38
CA ILE A 314 1.48 -17.44 -7.71
C ILE A 314 2.63 -17.66 -8.70
N TYR A 315 3.86 -17.29 -8.34
CA TYR A 315 5.03 -17.44 -9.20
C TYR A 315 5.31 -18.90 -9.58
N ARG A 316 5.21 -19.84 -8.64
CA ARG A 316 5.40 -21.27 -8.92
C ARG A 316 4.37 -21.84 -9.89
N ASN A 317 3.20 -21.21 -9.99
CA ASN A 317 2.09 -21.68 -10.81
C ASN A 317 1.98 -20.95 -12.16
N LEU A 318 2.86 -20.00 -12.49
CA LEU A 318 2.84 -19.27 -13.77
C LEU A 318 3.20 -20.15 -14.96
#